data_AF-W2ZXY4-F1
#
_entry.id   AF-W2ZXY4-F1
#
_cell.length_a   1.000
_cell.length_b   1.000
_cell.length_c   1.000
_cell.angle_alpha   90.00
_cell.angle_beta   90.00
_cell.angle_gamma   90.00
#
_symmetry.space_group_name_H-M   'P 1'
#
loop_
_entity.id
_entity.type
_entity.pdbx_description
1 polymer ?
#
loop_
_entity_poly.entity_id
_entity_poly.type
_entity_poly.pdbx_seq_one_letter_code
_entity_poly.pdbx_strand_id
1 'polypeptide(L)'
;MAHKETRSKHQRFLQRLEGLSSEDRQRIQKEHIAYMNGERAMDANFGESETAALSAVRSSQRAPRSTPRSPMGKELAYLKAKKRLISEQRSVVAAKTVAGSGRKALVARKSKDDDEDYIPAEDDVD
;
A
#
# COMPACT_ATOMS: atom_id res chain seq x y z
N MET A 1 -9.15 -10.66 35.85
CA MET A 1 -9.72 -9.49 35.16
C MET A 1 -10.21 -9.95 33.81
N ALA A 2 -11.41 -9.55 33.38
CA ALA A 2 -11.88 -9.90 32.04
C ALA A 2 -11.15 -9.07 30.97
N HIS A 3 -10.70 -9.72 29.89
CA HIS A 3 -9.99 -9.06 28.79
C HIS A 3 -11.00 -8.53 27.75
N LYS A 4 -10.63 -7.44 27.07
CA LYS A 4 -11.46 -6.83 26.01
C LYS A 4 -10.86 -7.13 24.63
N GLU A 5 -11.64 -7.74 23.76
CA GLU A 5 -11.27 -8.00 22.38
C GLU A 5 -11.82 -6.92 21.43
N THR A 6 -11.01 -6.48 20.47
CA THR A 6 -11.48 -5.61 19.37
C THR A 6 -11.97 -6.47 18.21
N ARG A 7 -12.94 -5.97 17.43
CA ARG A 7 -13.47 -6.69 16.24
C ARG A 7 -12.37 -7.17 15.29
N SER A 8 -11.33 -6.37 15.10
CA SER A 8 -10.16 -6.73 14.26
C SER A 8 -9.34 -7.89 14.83
N LYS A 9 -9.19 -7.98 16.16
CA LYS A 9 -8.51 -9.09 16.83
C LYS A 9 -9.32 -10.38 16.68
N HIS A 10 -10.63 -10.27 16.90
CA HIS A 10 -11.54 -11.40 16.75
C HIS A 10 -11.50 -11.99 15.34
N GLN A 11 -11.53 -11.12 14.32
CA GLN A 11 -11.45 -11.55 12.94
C GLN A 11 -10.12 -12.26 12.62
N ARG A 12 -9.00 -11.76 13.14
CA ARG A 12 -7.69 -12.42 12.99
C ARG A 12 -7.63 -13.76 13.71
N PHE A 13 -8.26 -13.86 14.87
CA PHE A 13 -8.39 -15.11 15.60
C PHE A 13 -9.13 -16.16 14.76
N LEU A 14 -10.29 -15.81 14.20
CA LEU A 14 -11.05 -16.69 13.30
C LEU A 14 -10.26 -17.08 12.05
N GLN A 15 -9.57 -16.14 11.42
CA GLN A 15 -8.73 -16.41 10.26
C GLN A 15 -7.61 -17.43 10.57
N ARG A 16 -7.03 -17.34 11.77
CA ARG A 16 -5.99 -18.28 12.21
C ARG A 16 -6.55 -19.69 12.51
N LEU A 17 -7.83 -19.80 12.85
CA LEU A 17 -8.51 -21.09 13.07
C LEU A 17 -8.85 -21.84 11.78
N GLU A 18 -9.05 -21.13 10.66
CA GLU A 18 -9.57 -21.72 9.42
C GLU A 18 -8.68 -22.85 8.86
N GLY A 19 -7.36 -22.77 9.07
CA GLY A 19 -6.38 -23.76 8.62
C GLY A 19 -6.03 -24.88 9.61
N LEU A 20 -6.67 -24.93 10.79
CA LEU A 20 -6.37 -25.92 11.84
C LEU A 20 -7.34 -27.09 11.85
N SER A 21 -6.94 -28.20 12.48
CA SER A 21 -7.83 -29.35 12.75
C SER A 21 -9.06 -28.91 13.55
N SER A 22 -10.20 -29.62 13.37
CA SER A 22 -11.42 -29.35 14.14
C SER A 22 -11.20 -29.46 15.65
N GLU A 23 -10.40 -30.44 16.08
CA GLU A 23 -10.04 -30.64 17.49
C GLU A 23 -9.21 -29.47 18.04
N ASP A 24 -8.19 -29.03 17.28
CA ASP A 24 -7.37 -27.89 17.66
C ASP A 24 -8.20 -26.60 17.71
N ARG A 25 -9.13 -26.40 16.77
CA ARG A 25 -10.02 -25.23 16.79
C ARG A 25 -10.84 -25.17 18.07
N GLN A 26 -11.43 -26.29 18.47
CA GLN A 26 -12.22 -26.37 19.69
C GLN A 26 -11.38 -26.12 20.93
N ARG A 27 -10.18 -26.72 21.01
CA ARG A 27 -9.22 -26.48 22.10
C ARG A 27 -8.89 -24.99 22.20
N ILE A 28 -8.47 -24.39 21.09
CA ILE A 28 -8.01 -22.99 21.03
C ILE A 28 -9.15 -22.02 21.35
N GLN A 29 -10.36 -22.26 20.85
CA GLN A 29 -11.54 -21.45 21.21
C GLN A 29 -11.83 -21.49 22.71
N LYS A 30 -11.80 -22.68 23.31
CA LYS A 30 -12.03 -22.84 24.76
C LYS A 30 -10.97 -22.11 25.58
N GLU A 31 -9.70 -22.24 25.20
CA GLU A 31 -8.61 -21.54 25.87
C GLU A 31 -8.72 -20.02 25.74
N HIS A 32 -9.08 -19.53 24.55
CA HIS A 32 -9.23 -18.10 24.30
C HIS A 32 -10.38 -17.50 25.12
N ILE A 33 -11.50 -18.22 25.23
CA ILE A 33 -12.63 -17.82 26.09
C ILE A 33 -12.21 -17.79 27.56
N ALA A 34 -11.49 -18.81 28.05
CA ALA A 34 -10.99 -18.85 29.43
C ALA A 34 -10.02 -17.68 29.72
N TYR A 35 -9.18 -17.34 28.74
CA TYR A 35 -8.34 -16.14 28.81
C TYR A 35 -9.17 -14.86 28.83
N MET A 36 -10.18 -14.73 27.96
CA MET A 36 -11.07 -13.55 27.94
C MET A 36 -11.84 -13.38 29.25
N ASN A 37 -12.25 -14.47 29.87
CA ASN A 37 -12.90 -14.48 31.19
C ASN A 37 -11.92 -14.16 32.33
N GLY A 38 -10.60 -14.20 32.07
CA GLY A 38 -9.56 -14.01 33.07
C GLY A 38 -9.34 -15.22 33.98
N GLU A 39 -9.85 -16.40 33.60
CA GLU A 39 -9.59 -17.68 34.27
C GLU A 39 -8.18 -18.20 33.96
N ARG A 40 -7.62 -17.79 32.82
CA ARG A 40 -6.28 -18.15 32.37
C ARG A 40 -5.44 -16.90 32.19
N ALA A 41 -4.18 -16.96 32.61
CA ALA A 41 -3.24 -15.83 32.50
C ALA A 41 -2.70 -15.63 31.07
N MET A 42 -2.66 -16.70 30.27
CA MET A 42 -2.12 -16.71 28.91
C MET A 42 -3.22 -17.08 27.91
N ASP A 43 -3.18 -16.43 26.74
CA ASP A 43 -4.10 -16.69 25.63
C ASP A 43 -3.89 -18.09 25.02
N ALA A 44 -4.77 -18.46 24.08
CA ALA A 44 -4.77 -19.75 23.42
C ALA A 44 -3.49 -20.00 22.61
N ASN A 45 -2.95 -21.22 22.73
CA ASN A 45 -1.77 -21.63 21.97
C ASN A 45 -2.16 -22.36 20.69
N PHE A 46 -1.76 -21.80 19.55
CA PHE A 46 -2.05 -22.35 18.22
C PHE A 46 -1.09 -23.48 17.79
N GLY A 47 -0.06 -23.78 18.58
CA GLY A 47 0.93 -24.81 18.25
C GLY A 47 1.92 -24.29 17.19
N GLU A 48 3.03 -23.73 17.65
CA GLU A 48 4.16 -23.39 16.79
C GLU A 48 5.04 -24.62 16.58
N SER A 49 4.66 -25.54 15.69
CA SER A 49 5.55 -26.67 15.36
C SER A 49 6.11 -26.68 13.93
N GLU A 50 5.63 -25.85 13.01
CA GLU A 50 6.28 -25.71 11.68
C GLU A 50 6.27 -24.27 11.11
N THR A 51 5.25 -23.47 11.43
CA THR A 51 5.11 -22.13 10.83
C THR A 51 5.97 -21.07 11.51
N ALA A 52 6.31 -21.22 12.80
CA ALA A 52 7.21 -20.32 13.50
C ALA A 52 8.67 -20.48 13.04
N ALA A 53 9.12 -21.71 12.76
CA ALA A 53 10.43 -21.95 12.15
C ALA A 53 10.50 -21.33 10.74
N LEU A 54 9.46 -21.50 9.92
CA LEU A 54 9.38 -20.86 8.59
C LEU A 54 9.14 -19.34 8.65
N SER A 55 8.54 -18.82 9.73
CA SER A 55 8.35 -17.40 9.98
C SER A 55 9.65 -16.74 10.47
N ALA A 56 10.39 -17.41 11.35
CA ALA A 56 11.71 -16.99 11.82
C ALA A 56 12.75 -16.98 10.68
N VAL A 57 12.70 -17.97 9.78
CA VAL A 57 13.49 -17.97 8.54
C VAL A 57 13.07 -16.82 7.60
N ARG A 58 11.76 -16.55 7.49
CA ARG A 58 11.24 -15.43 6.68
C ARG A 58 11.50 -14.04 7.28
N SER A 59 11.56 -13.93 8.61
CA SER A 59 11.81 -12.67 9.32
C SER A 59 13.31 -12.38 9.47
N SER A 60 14.16 -13.41 9.51
CA SER A 60 15.62 -13.25 9.51
C SER A 60 16.17 -12.77 8.15
N GLN A 61 15.44 -12.97 7.05
CA GLN A 61 15.83 -12.48 5.71
C GLN A 61 15.31 -11.08 5.34
N ARG A 62 14.46 -10.46 6.16
CA ARG A 62 13.94 -9.12 5.85
C ARG A 62 14.42 -8.13 6.89
N ALA A 63 15.69 -7.72 6.74
CA ALA A 63 16.14 -6.42 7.23
C ALA A 63 15.06 -5.38 6.89
N PRO A 64 14.69 -4.47 7.81
CA PRO A 64 13.67 -3.45 7.55
C PRO A 64 14.12 -2.69 6.30
N ARG A 65 13.43 -2.91 5.18
CA ARG A 65 13.71 -2.15 3.96
C ARG A 65 13.31 -0.72 4.28
N SER A 66 14.30 0.13 4.55
CA SER A 66 14.08 1.57 4.58
C SER A 66 13.39 1.93 3.28
N THR A 67 12.15 2.41 3.33
CA THR A 67 11.50 2.93 2.13
C THR A 67 12.39 4.04 1.60
N PRO A 68 12.89 3.94 0.35
CA PRO A 68 13.77 4.97 -0.18
C PRO A 68 13.05 6.30 -0.07
N ARG A 69 13.72 7.27 0.53
CA ARG A 69 13.15 8.61 0.73
C ARG A 69 12.76 9.17 -0.64
N SER A 70 11.57 9.75 -0.74
CA SER A 70 11.14 10.40 -1.97
C SER A 70 12.19 11.44 -2.39
N PRO A 71 12.57 11.50 -3.67
CA PRO A 71 13.57 12.46 -4.15
C PRO A 71 13.05 13.88 -3.89
N MET A 72 13.89 14.72 -3.29
CA MET A 72 13.55 16.10 -2.93
C MET A 72 14.46 17.09 -3.64
N GLY A 73 13.96 18.32 -3.85
CA GLY A 73 14.74 19.43 -4.39
C GLY A 73 15.31 19.14 -5.79
N LYS A 74 16.64 19.20 -5.92
CA LYS A 74 17.36 19.08 -7.20
C LYS A 74 17.10 17.75 -7.91
N GLU A 75 16.98 16.65 -7.16
CA GLU A 75 16.70 15.33 -7.73
C GLU A 75 15.30 15.26 -8.35
N LEU A 76 14.30 15.82 -7.68
CA LEU A 76 12.94 15.87 -8.19
C LEU A 76 12.84 16.74 -9.45
N ALA A 77 13.52 17.90 -9.44
CA ALA A 77 13.58 18.79 -10.59
C ALA A 77 14.22 18.12 -11.81
N TYR A 78 15.33 17.39 -11.61
CA TYR A 78 15.98 16.61 -12.67
C TYR A 78 15.06 15.53 -13.23
N LEU A 79 14.37 14.77 -12.38
CA LEU A 79 13.43 13.74 -12.82
C LEU A 79 12.25 14.32 -13.61
N LYS A 80 11.73 15.48 -13.19
CA LYS A 80 10.66 16.19 -13.91
C LYS A 80 11.13 16.65 -15.29
N ALA A 81 12.32 17.25 -15.37
CA ALA A 81 12.92 17.67 -16.65
C ALA A 81 13.15 16.48 -17.60
N LYS A 82 13.69 15.37 -17.07
CA LYS A 82 13.90 14.15 -17.84
C LYS A 82 12.59 13.56 -18.37
N LYS A 83 11.53 13.53 -17.56
CA LYS A 83 10.20 13.09 -18.00
C LYS A 83 9.64 14.00 -19.11
N ARG A 84 9.83 15.32 -19.00
CA ARG A 84 9.41 16.29 -20.02
C ARG A 84 10.11 16.03 -21.35
N LEU A 85 11.44 15.86 -21.34
CA LEU A 85 12.22 15.55 -22.54
C LEU A 85 11.77 14.25 -23.22
N ILE A 86 11.51 13.20 -22.44
CA ILE A 86 11.02 11.92 -22.98
C ILE A 86 9.62 12.10 -23.60
N SER A 87 8.76 12.91 -23.00
CA SER A 87 7.43 13.21 -23.54
C SER A 87 7.51 13.96 -24.88
N GLU A 88 8.37 14.98 -24.96
CA GLU A 88 8.61 15.74 -26.19
C GLU A 88 9.15 14.84 -27.32
N GLN A 89 10.10 13.96 -27.01
CA GLN A 89 10.59 12.99 -28.00
C GLN A 89 9.48 12.06 -28.50
N ARG A 90 8.61 11.59 -27.59
CA ARG A 90 7.46 10.75 -27.94
C ARG A 90 6.45 11.51 -28.81
N SER A 91 6.17 12.78 -28.53
CA SER A 91 5.25 13.58 -29.34
C SER A 91 5.81 13.87 -30.73
N VAL A 92 7.12 14.11 -30.87
CA VAL A 92 7.78 14.28 -32.18
C VAL A 92 7.72 12.98 -32.99
N VAL A 93 7.99 11.83 -32.37
CA VAL A 93 7.87 10.54 -33.04
C VAL A 93 6.42 10.27 -33.47
N ALA A 94 5.45 10.54 -32.59
CA ALA A 94 4.03 10.41 -32.91
C ALA A 94 3.58 11.36 -34.03
N ALA A 95 4.05 12.60 -34.04
CA ALA A 95 3.75 13.57 -35.10
C ALA A 95 4.31 13.10 -36.45
N LYS A 96 5.54 12.58 -36.46
CA LYS A 96 6.15 12.02 -37.68
C LYS A 96 5.42 10.78 -38.19
N THR A 97 4.97 9.89 -37.30
CA THR A 97 4.20 8.69 -37.71
C THR A 97 2.77 9.03 -38.14
N VAL A 98 2.13 10.03 -37.52
CA VAL A 98 0.81 10.55 -37.95
C VAL A 98 0.90 11.22 -39.32
N ALA A 99 1.95 12.03 -39.57
CA ALA A 99 2.17 12.72 -40.84
C ALA A 99 2.37 11.74 -42.03
N GLY A 100 2.94 10.55 -41.79
CA GLY A 100 3.08 9.51 -42.82
C GLY A 100 1.84 8.61 -42.98
N SER A 101 0.88 8.66 -42.07
CA SER A 101 -0.25 7.71 -42.01
C SER A 101 -1.47 8.12 -42.85
N GLY A 102 -1.52 9.32 -43.42
CA GLY A 102 -2.67 9.80 -44.22
C GLY A 102 -4.00 9.92 -43.43
N ARG A 103 -3.98 9.73 -42.11
CA ARG A 103 -5.18 9.79 -41.25
C ARG A 103 -5.27 11.18 -40.61
N LYS A 104 -6.44 11.83 -40.75
CA LYS A 104 -6.72 13.14 -40.14
C LYS A 104 -6.59 13.05 -38.62
N ALA A 105 -5.88 14.01 -38.03
CA ALA A 105 -5.71 14.10 -36.58
C ALA A 105 -7.08 14.23 -35.89
N LEU A 106 -7.38 13.30 -34.97
CA LEU A 106 -8.55 13.42 -34.11
C LEU A 106 -8.28 14.58 -33.13
N VAL A 107 -9.13 15.60 -33.19
CA VAL A 107 -9.10 16.76 -32.30
C VAL A 107 -9.16 16.28 -30.85
N ALA A 108 -8.07 16.47 -30.12
CA ALA A 108 -8.03 16.23 -28.68
C ALA A 108 -9.03 17.18 -28.01
N ARG A 109 -10.13 16.62 -27.49
CA ARG A 109 -11.02 17.36 -26.59
C ARG A 109 -10.21 17.72 -25.35
N LYS A 110 -10.12 19.02 -25.09
CA LYS A 110 -9.46 19.63 -23.93
C LYS A 110 -10.20 19.18 -22.67
N SER A 111 -9.73 18.14 -22.00
CA SER A 111 -10.06 17.97 -20.59
C SER A 111 -9.41 19.13 -19.85
N LYS A 112 -10.24 19.96 -19.21
CA LYS A 112 -9.83 20.84 -18.12
C LYS A 112 -9.20 19.92 -17.07
N ASP A 113 -7.87 19.87 -17.03
CA ASP A 113 -7.18 19.56 -15.79
C ASP A 113 -7.21 20.86 -14.98
N ASP A 114 -7.76 20.78 -13.78
CA ASP A 114 -7.89 21.87 -12.81
C ASP A 114 -6.52 22.49 -12.50
N ASP A 115 -6.23 23.65 -13.08
CA ASP A 115 -5.18 24.60 -12.66
C ASP A 115 -5.75 25.58 -11.61
N GLU A 116 -6.49 25.06 -10.63
CA GLU A 116 -7.04 25.85 -9.52
C GLU A 116 -6.04 25.84 -8.35
N ASP A 117 -4.95 26.62 -8.47
CA ASP A 117 -4.12 27.05 -7.33
C ASP A 117 -3.19 28.22 -7.71
N TYR A 118 -3.69 29.20 -8.47
CA TYR A 118 -3.03 30.50 -8.58
C TYR A 118 -4.03 31.65 -8.61
N ILE A 119 -4.22 32.28 -7.45
CA ILE A 119 -4.87 33.57 -7.28
C ILE A 119 -3.77 34.63 -7.54
N PRO A 120 -3.83 35.42 -8.64
CA PRO A 120 -2.95 36.57 -8.77
C PRO A 120 -3.23 37.52 -7.61
N ALA A 121 -2.20 37.83 -6.83
CA ALA A 121 -2.26 38.94 -5.88
C ALA A 121 -2.46 40.22 -6.71
N GLU A 122 -3.61 40.86 -6.50
CA GLU A 122 -3.83 42.25 -6.86
C GLU A 122 -2.83 43.07 -6.04
N ASP A 123 -1.72 43.49 -6.66
CA ASP A 123 -0.86 44.51 -6.07
C ASP A 123 -1.37 45.88 -6.57
N ASP A 124 -2.02 46.56 -5.64
CA ASP A 124 -2.50 47.93 -5.69
C ASP A 124 -1.38 48.97 -5.94
N VAL A 125 -1.71 49.96 -6.79
CA VAL A 125 -1.39 51.41 -6.72
C VAL A 125 0.07 51.89 -6.87
N ASP A 126 0.30 52.66 -7.95
CA ASP A 126 0.66 54.10 -7.89
C ASP A 126 0.31 54.82 -9.22
#